data_AF-A0AAU7QHB6-F1
#
_entry.id   AF-A0AAU7QHB6-F1
#
_cell.length_a   1.000
_cell.length_b   1.000
_cell.length_c   1.000
_cell.angle_alpha   90.00
_cell.angle_beta   90.00
_cell.angle_gamma   90.00
#
_symmetry.space_group_name_H-M   'P 1'
#
loop_
_entity.id
_entity.type
_entity.pdbx_description
1 polymer ?
#
loop_
_entity_poly.entity_id
_entity_poly.type
_entity_poly.pdbx_seq_one_letter_code
_entity_poly.pdbx_strand_id
1 'polypeptide(L)'
;MKKYLLHLAYGLAGIGAFLAGPAHAVIAGGMAANHYYYPASTVANADGLYGYNGIDASIRVTHEPGNNGNTFYATQFFWTVNVNQGGYAGIQQNSKKTKTVLFSIFGQTYDSNVDKPGSAPGAVCRAFGGEGTGTQCLFTTKGSKEPAWRGGTRYTLHVEYTGKTTIPAGAADAGENYLWQASITDEDMGTTTVIGTIHSPAGNGLLQAVVPQFVENFTQGSQQYSSCSQVPPTTAVFYAPVMYDPAGNAVQTNNASTETYGDCASIASSMMNPDKTAIATINQPPGAPFIARNRVQHYCADTLGGNHLGLNICAGSDSSSWAVGNQLLANDVGNRLNLIDRNVCLQANGSSAVLAASCTADSSQEWLYMPGSEAWLNVGSDQCLNAAGDAGQNSTVNLADCDSSDYQQWIPRQP
;
A
#
# COMPACT_ATOMS: atom_id res chain seq x y z
N MET A 1 10.90 -0.96 29.27
CA MET A 1 9.71 -1.84 29.14
C MET A 1 8.68 -1.48 30.18
N LYS A 2 7.78 -0.53 29.87
CA LYS A 2 6.54 -0.27 30.61
C LYS A 2 5.51 0.21 29.59
N LYS A 3 4.46 -0.59 29.40
CA LYS A 3 3.27 -0.27 28.61
C LYS A 3 2.50 0.83 29.33
N TYR A 4 2.16 1.91 28.65
CA TYR A 4 1.16 2.86 29.14
C TYR A 4 -0.17 2.54 28.47
N LEU A 5 -1.05 1.92 29.26
CA LEU A 5 -2.47 1.77 28.97
C LEU A 5 -3.13 3.16 29.01
N LEU A 6 -3.89 3.48 27.96
CA LEU A 6 -4.89 4.55 28.01
C LEU A 6 -6.07 4.08 28.87
N HIS A 7 -6.38 4.83 29.93
CA HIS A 7 -7.60 4.67 30.71
C HIS A 7 -8.67 5.62 30.16
N LEU A 8 -9.84 5.08 29.82
CA LEU A 8 -11.08 5.84 29.65
C LEU A 8 -12.01 5.48 30.81
N ALA A 9 -12.38 6.48 31.60
CA ALA A 9 -13.34 6.36 32.70
C ALA A 9 -14.71 6.87 32.26
N TYR A 10 -15.77 6.08 32.50
CA TYR A 10 -17.15 6.55 32.55
C TYR A 10 -17.90 5.83 33.69
N GLY A 11 -18.63 6.60 34.50
CA GLY A 11 -19.42 6.12 35.63
C GLY A 11 -20.90 5.84 35.29
N LEU A 12 -21.38 4.68 35.78
CA LEU A 12 -22.69 4.26 36.37
C LEU A 12 -23.94 5.15 36.20
N ALA A 13 -25.20 4.68 36.11
CA ALA A 13 -25.87 3.37 36.06
C ALA A 13 -27.40 3.57 35.81
N GLY A 14 -28.15 2.56 35.33
CA GLY A 14 -29.63 2.56 35.42
C GLY A 14 -30.45 1.60 34.53
N ILE A 15 -30.58 0.33 34.97
CA ILE A 15 -31.74 -0.60 34.92
C ILE A 15 -32.52 -0.82 33.58
N GLY A 16 -32.39 -2.03 33.03
CA GLY A 16 -33.50 -2.96 32.79
C GLY A 16 -34.29 -2.90 31.48
N ALA A 17 -33.75 -3.49 30.41
CA ALA A 17 -34.54 -4.03 29.29
C ALA A 17 -33.83 -5.25 28.69
N PHE A 18 -34.56 -6.36 28.49
CA PHE A 18 -34.10 -7.49 27.68
C PHE A 18 -33.82 -6.97 26.26
N LEU A 19 -32.56 -6.76 25.93
CA LEU A 19 -32.11 -6.32 24.61
C LEU A 19 -30.97 -7.25 24.19
N ALA A 20 -31.03 -7.69 22.93
CA ALA A 20 -29.99 -8.47 22.27
C ALA A 20 -28.60 -8.00 22.73
N GLY A 21 -27.74 -8.94 23.11
CA GLY A 21 -26.36 -8.63 23.51
C GLY A 21 -25.73 -7.68 22.50
N PRO A 22 -25.02 -6.62 22.94
CA PRO A 22 -24.51 -5.62 22.03
C PRO A 22 -23.62 -6.31 21.01
N ALA A 23 -23.94 -6.14 19.72
CA ALA A 23 -23.03 -6.49 18.64
C ALA A 23 -21.70 -5.81 18.96
N HIS A 24 -20.66 -6.61 19.21
CA HIS A 24 -19.37 -6.08 19.64
C HIS A 24 -18.76 -5.27 18.50
N ALA A 25 -18.86 -3.94 18.61
CA ALA A 25 -18.21 -3.05 17.68
C ALA A 25 -16.68 -3.14 17.88
N VAL A 26 -15.93 -3.40 16.81
CA VAL A 26 -14.47 -3.52 16.81
C VAL A 26 -13.87 -2.27 16.18
N ILE A 27 -12.91 -1.66 16.86
CA ILE A 27 -12.01 -0.68 16.27
C ILE A 27 -10.95 -1.49 15.54
N ALA A 28 -11.08 -1.59 14.22
CA ALA A 28 -10.20 -2.41 13.43
C ALA A 28 -8.73 -1.96 13.59
N GLY A 29 -8.51 -0.64 13.54
CA GLY A 29 -7.23 0.00 13.86
C GLY A 29 -6.11 -0.45 12.91
N GLY A 30 -4.89 -0.35 13.42
CA GLY A 30 -3.71 -0.88 12.74
C GLY A 30 -3.87 -2.35 12.35
N MET A 31 -3.26 -2.74 11.23
CA MET A 31 -3.40 -4.09 10.68
C MET A 31 -2.06 -4.75 10.39
N ALA A 32 -1.25 -4.09 9.57
CA ALA A 32 0.03 -4.57 9.10
C ALA A 32 1.01 -3.41 9.03
N ALA A 33 2.25 -3.64 9.45
CA ALA A 33 3.33 -2.68 9.35
C ALA A 33 4.59 -3.35 8.80
N ASN A 34 5.37 -2.56 8.07
CA ASN A 34 6.66 -2.90 7.49
C ASN A 34 7.65 -1.84 7.98
N HIS A 35 8.78 -2.27 8.54
CA HIS A 35 9.80 -1.38 9.06
C HIS A 35 11.06 -1.48 8.22
N TYR A 36 11.49 -0.36 7.67
CA TYR A 36 12.72 -0.26 6.88
C TYR A 36 13.77 0.50 7.67
N TYR A 37 14.94 -0.11 7.83
CA TYR A 37 16.05 0.46 8.57
C TYR A 37 17.15 0.87 7.59
N TYR A 38 17.80 1.98 7.92
CA TYR A 38 18.87 2.57 7.12
C TYR A 38 20.14 2.70 7.97
N PRO A 39 21.32 2.73 7.35
CA PRO A 39 22.53 3.17 8.03
C PRO A 39 22.32 4.55 8.68
N ALA A 40 23.07 4.87 9.73
CA ALA A 40 23.10 6.26 10.21
C ALA A 40 23.72 7.15 9.12
N SER A 41 23.06 8.27 8.81
CA SER A 41 23.62 9.26 7.89
C SER A 41 24.93 9.82 8.47
N THR A 42 25.98 9.86 7.65
CA THR A 42 27.28 10.44 8.01
C THR A 42 27.45 11.86 7.46
N VAL A 43 26.43 12.38 6.78
CA VAL A 43 26.41 13.70 6.16
C VAL A 43 25.51 14.60 7.00
N ALA A 44 26.08 15.72 7.46
CA ALA A 44 25.33 16.74 8.18
C ALA A 44 24.67 17.73 7.21
N ASN A 45 23.52 18.28 7.57
CA ASN A 45 22.93 19.42 6.86
C ASN A 45 23.72 20.72 7.13
N ALA A 46 23.24 21.84 6.57
CA ALA A 46 23.84 23.16 6.76
C ALA A 46 23.91 23.63 8.24
N ASP A 47 23.14 23.00 9.13
CA ASP A 47 23.09 23.32 10.57
C ASP A 47 23.95 22.36 11.42
N GLY A 48 24.68 21.46 10.78
CA GLY A 48 25.49 20.46 11.47
C GLY A 48 24.69 19.29 12.06
N LEU A 49 23.42 19.12 11.66
CA LEU A 49 22.58 18.00 12.11
C LEU A 49 22.72 16.79 11.18
N TYR A 50 22.85 15.61 11.76
CA TYR A 50 22.87 14.33 11.05
C TYR A 50 21.46 13.73 10.97
N GLY A 51 21.17 13.11 9.83
CA GLY A 51 19.88 12.50 9.52
C GLY A 51 19.62 12.49 8.02
N TYR A 52 18.36 12.36 7.63
CA TYR A 52 17.93 12.36 6.23
C TYR A 52 17.02 13.55 5.91
N ASN A 53 17.11 14.03 4.68
CA ASN A 53 16.36 15.18 4.16
C ASN A 53 15.24 14.78 3.19
N GLY A 54 15.15 13.50 2.81
CA GLY A 54 14.14 13.04 1.87
C GLY A 54 13.77 11.57 2.07
N ILE A 55 12.54 11.23 1.69
CA ILE A 55 12.02 9.87 1.56
C ILE A 55 11.24 9.77 0.26
N ASP A 56 11.55 8.76 -0.55
CA ASP A 56 10.70 8.28 -1.63
C ASP A 56 10.15 6.91 -1.26
N ALA A 57 8.84 6.80 -1.15
CA ALA A 57 8.18 5.57 -0.72
C ALA A 57 7.06 5.18 -1.68
N SER A 58 7.25 4.08 -2.41
CA SER A 58 6.26 3.62 -3.38
C SER A 58 5.25 2.64 -2.78
N ILE A 59 3.98 2.79 -3.16
CA ILE A 59 2.86 1.94 -2.76
C ILE A 59 2.01 1.62 -4.00
N ARG A 60 1.50 0.39 -4.09
CA ARG A 60 0.48 -0.01 -5.07
C ARG A 60 -0.63 -0.78 -4.37
N VAL A 61 -1.88 -0.32 -4.51
CA VAL A 61 -3.05 -1.03 -3.96
C VAL A 61 -3.69 -1.85 -5.08
N THR A 62 -3.51 -3.17 -5.06
CA THR A 62 -4.01 -4.07 -6.13
C THR A 62 -5.46 -4.48 -5.92
N HIS A 63 -5.90 -4.59 -4.67
CA HIS A 63 -7.29 -4.85 -4.31
C HIS A 63 -7.79 -3.77 -3.36
N GLU A 64 -8.66 -2.88 -3.86
CA GLU A 64 -9.24 -1.82 -3.04
C GLU A 64 -10.40 -2.34 -2.16
N PRO A 65 -10.53 -1.86 -0.92
CA PRO A 65 -11.58 -2.28 0.02
C PRO A 65 -12.97 -1.70 -0.31
N GLY A 66 -13.11 -0.95 -1.41
CA GLY A 66 -14.39 -0.44 -1.92
C GLY A 66 -15.03 0.67 -1.07
N ASN A 67 -16.35 0.85 -1.23
CA ASN A 67 -17.08 2.04 -0.76
C ASN A 67 -17.04 2.28 0.76
N ASN A 68 -16.82 1.23 1.56
CA ASN A 68 -16.82 1.29 3.02
C ASN A 68 -15.47 0.81 3.58
N GLY A 69 -14.41 0.98 2.80
CA GLY A 69 -13.09 0.47 3.14
C GLY A 69 -12.43 1.15 4.32
N ASN A 70 -12.57 2.48 4.45
CA ASN A 70 -11.96 3.29 5.52
C ASN A 70 -10.53 2.85 5.85
N THR A 71 -9.73 2.64 4.80
CA THR A 71 -8.38 2.07 4.90
C THR A 71 -7.35 3.10 4.49
N PHE A 72 -6.27 3.18 5.25
CA PHE A 72 -5.13 4.06 5.04
C PHE A 72 -3.88 3.24 4.74
N TYR A 73 -3.20 3.58 3.65
CA TYR A 73 -1.89 3.03 3.28
C TYR A 73 -0.90 4.18 3.35
N ALA A 74 0.10 4.06 4.22
CA ALA A 74 0.91 5.21 4.58
C ALA A 74 2.38 4.85 4.76
N THR A 75 3.22 5.86 4.58
CA THR A 75 4.61 5.89 4.99
C THR A 75 4.74 6.86 6.15
N GLN A 76 5.25 6.37 7.28
CA GLN A 76 5.50 7.15 8.48
C GLN A 76 6.98 7.55 8.55
N PHE A 77 7.25 8.67 9.22
CA PHE A 77 8.61 9.12 9.51
C PHE A 77 8.67 9.72 10.91
N PHE A 78 9.89 9.79 11.46
CA PHE A 78 10.16 10.35 12.79
C PHE A 78 11.37 11.27 12.77
N TRP A 79 11.47 12.14 13.77
CA TRP A 79 12.53 13.13 13.86
C TRP A 79 13.76 12.65 14.65
N THR A 80 14.97 13.09 14.29
CA THR A 80 16.22 12.64 14.94
C THR A 80 16.40 13.11 16.38
N VAL A 81 15.76 14.21 16.78
CA VAL A 81 15.85 14.73 18.16
C VAL A 81 14.60 14.37 18.94
N ASN A 82 13.41 14.75 18.43
CA ASN A 82 12.13 14.42 19.06
C ASN A 82 11.62 13.08 18.54
N VAL A 83 12.28 12.00 18.98
CA VAL A 83 12.19 10.67 18.35
C VAL A 83 10.83 9.98 18.38
N ASN A 84 9.90 10.48 19.20
CA ASN A 84 8.51 9.98 19.28
C ASN A 84 7.52 10.88 18.53
N GLN A 85 8.01 11.93 17.88
CA GLN A 85 7.23 12.80 17.01
C GLN A 85 7.67 12.60 15.56
N GLY A 86 6.78 12.95 14.65
CA GLY A 86 6.97 12.65 13.25
C GLY A 86 5.71 12.96 12.46
N GLY A 87 5.48 12.19 11.43
CA GLY A 87 4.35 12.38 10.54
C GLY A 87 4.14 11.19 9.63
N TYR A 88 3.20 11.34 8.70
CA TYR A 88 2.96 10.36 7.66
C TYR A 88 2.54 11.03 6.36
N ALA A 89 2.82 10.35 5.25
CA ALA A 89 2.23 10.64 3.95
C ALA A 89 1.61 9.36 3.40
N GLY A 90 0.47 9.46 2.71
CA GLY A 90 -0.23 8.25 2.25
C GLY A 90 -1.49 8.51 1.45
N ILE A 91 -2.17 7.41 1.13
CA ILE A 91 -3.43 7.37 0.38
C ILE A 91 -4.52 6.66 1.18
N GLN A 92 -5.73 7.20 1.16
CA GLN A 92 -6.88 6.67 1.87
C GLN A 92 -8.02 6.31 0.93
N GLN A 93 -8.63 5.16 1.18
CA GLN A 93 -9.99 4.85 0.76
C GLN A 93 -10.94 5.24 1.90
N ASN A 94 -11.63 6.37 1.76
CA ASN A 94 -12.65 6.83 2.70
C ASN A 94 -14.03 6.27 2.32
N SER A 95 -15.00 6.44 3.22
CA SER A 95 -16.41 6.11 2.94
C SER A 95 -16.94 6.79 1.66
N LYS A 96 -17.94 6.16 1.02
CA LYS A 96 -18.65 6.69 -0.16
C LYS A 96 -17.75 6.95 -1.38
N LYS A 97 -16.73 6.11 -1.59
CA LYS A 97 -15.74 6.21 -2.70
C LYS A 97 -14.82 7.44 -2.63
N THR A 98 -14.80 8.17 -1.53
CA THR A 98 -13.89 9.32 -1.44
C THR A 98 -12.46 8.80 -1.35
N LYS A 99 -11.60 9.26 -2.25
CA LYS A 99 -10.18 8.95 -2.26
C LYS A 99 -9.40 10.19 -1.91
N THR A 100 -8.50 10.03 -0.95
CA THR A 100 -7.74 11.14 -0.37
C THR A 100 -6.26 10.80 -0.45
N VAL A 101 -5.45 11.79 -0.80
CA VAL A 101 -4.01 11.77 -0.57
C VAL A 101 -3.72 12.78 0.52
N LEU A 102 -2.87 12.44 1.47
CA LEU A 102 -2.61 13.29 2.63
C LEU A 102 -1.16 13.21 3.13
N PHE A 103 -0.78 14.27 3.83
CA PHE A 103 0.49 14.46 4.49
C PHE A 103 0.24 15.16 5.83
N SER A 104 0.71 14.58 6.93
CA SER A 104 0.52 15.11 8.27
C SER A 104 1.83 15.11 9.03
N ILE A 105 2.05 16.13 9.85
CA ILE A 105 3.10 16.17 10.88
C ILE A 105 2.41 16.38 12.23
N PHE A 106 2.90 15.73 13.28
CA PHE A 106 2.40 15.85 14.65
C PHE A 106 3.20 16.86 15.47
N GLY A 107 2.52 17.52 16.40
CA GLY A 107 3.13 18.33 17.47
C GLY A 107 3.22 19.83 17.17
N GLN A 108 3.01 20.25 15.92
CA GLN A 108 3.04 21.64 15.47
C GLN A 108 1.64 22.22 15.30
N THR A 109 1.54 23.53 15.46
CA THR A 109 0.32 24.32 15.35
C THR A 109 0.17 24.84 13.93
N TYR A 110 -0.98 24.60 13.30
CA TYR A 110 -1.23 25.10 11.95
C TYR A 110 -1.09 26.62 11.85
N ASP A 111 -0.25 27.08 10.91
CA ASP A 111 -0.10 28.49 10.56
C ASP A 111 -0.33 28.66 9.06
N SER A 112 -1.45 29.29 8.68
CA SER A 112 -1.81 29.50 7.28
C SER A 112 -0.85 30.42 6.51
N ASN A 113 0.00 31.18 7.20
CA ASN A 113 1.04 32.00 6.55
C ASN A 113 2.23 31.16 6.11
N VAL A 114 2.47 30.02 6.75
CA VAL A 114 3.64 29.15 6.54
C VAL A 114 3.25 27.85 5.86
N ASP A 115 2.21 27.18 6.35
CA ASP A 115 1.72 25.91 5.83
C ASP A 115 0.89 26.15 4.56
N LYS A 116 1.30 25.53 3.45
CA LYS A 116 0.72 25.78 2.13
C LYS A 116 0.16 24.52 1.50
N PRO A 117 -1.13 24.50 1.10
CA PRO A 117 -1.65 23.38 0.32
C PRO A 117 -0.97 23.34 -1.05
N GLY A 118 -0.90 22.14 -1.63
CA GLY A 118 -0.50 21.99 -3.02
C GLY A 118 -1.49 22.63 -4.00
N SER A 119 -1.18 22.55 -5.29
CA SER A 119 -1.99 23.14 -6.37
C SER A 119 -3.16 22.27 -6.81
N ALA A 120 -3.27 21.04 -6.31
CA ALA A 120 -4.35 20.13 -6.68
C ALA A 120 -5.74 20.72 -6.34
N PRO A 121 -6.74 20.59 -7.21
CA PRO A 121 -8.10 21.04 -6.89
C PRO A 121 -8.61 20.44 -5.57
N GLY A 122 -9.07 21.31 -4.67
CA GLY A 122 -9.56 20.90 -3.35
C GLY A 122 -8.46 20.59 -2.32
N ALA A 123 -7.19 20.88 -2.64
CA ALA A 123 -6.12 20.80 -1.65
C ALA A 123 -6.33 21.81 -0.51
N VAL A 124 -6.10 21.36 0.72
CA VAL A 124 -6.25 22.16 1.94
C VAL A 124 -5.21 21.74 2.96
N CYS A 125 -4.65 22.71 3.68
CA CYS A 125 -3.92 22.47 4.93
C CYS A 125 -4.74 22.98 6.11
N ARG A 126 -4.68 22.26 7.22
CA ARG A 126 -5.45 22.57 8.44
C ARG A 126 -4.87 21.85 9.65
N ALA A 127 -5.22 22.34 10.83
CA ALA A 127 -5.00 21.59 12.06
C ALA A 127 -5.80 20.28 12.08
N PHE A 128 -5.26 19.26 12.75
CA PHE A 128 -5.99 18.04 13.12
C PHE A 128 -5.90 17.79 14.63
N GLY A 129 -6.83 16.96 15.13
CA GLY A 129 -6.99 16.60 16.54
C GLY A 129 -7.51 15.16 16.68
N GLY A 130 -7.64 14.67 17.92
CA GLY A 130 -8.21 13.35 18.25
C GLY A 130 -7.14 12.39 18.77
N GLU A 131 -6.41 11.74 17.86
CA GLU A 131 -5.33 10.78 18.18
C GLU A 131 -3.96 11.46 18.41
N GLY A 132 -4.00 12.76 18.67
CA GLY A 132 -2.85 13.66 18.68
C GLY A 132 -3.27 15.00 18.10
N THR A 133 -2.33 15.95 18.05
CA THR A 133 -2.54 17.27 17.44
C THR A 133 -1.41 17.55 16.46
N GLY A 134 -1.73 18.26 15.39
CA GLY A 134 -0.75 18.63 14.39
C GLY A 134 -1.36 19.39 13.22
N THR A 135 -0.62 19.47 12.13
CA THR A 135 -1.07 20.01 10.84
C THR A 135 -1.07 18.91 9.80
N GLN A 136 -2.10 18.92 8.95
CA GLN A 136 -2.22 18.05 7.79
C GLN A 136 -2.51 18.87 6.54
N CYS A 137 -1.97 18.43 5.43
CA CYS A 137 -2.33 18.86 4.08
C CYS A 137 -2.90 17.65 3.34
N LEU A 138 -3.99 17.85 2.61
CA LEU A 138 -4.64 16.78 1.86
C LEU A 138 -5.36 17.34 0.65
N PHE A 139 -5.58 16.50 -0.34
CA PHE A 139 -6.54 16.76 -1.40
C PHE A 139 -7.45 15.54 -1.58
N THR A 140 -8.69 15.82 -1.98
CA THR A 140 -9.70 14.80 -2.24
C THR A 140 -10.40 15.12 -3.55
N THR A 141 -10.81 14.08 -4.25
CA THR A 141 -11.60 14.19 -5.47
C THR A 141 -13.07 13.95 -5.17
N LYS A 142 -13.71 14.91 -4.51
CA LYS A 142 -15.17 14.86 -4.31
C LYS A 142 -15.87 15.45 -5.52
N GLY A 143 -16.34 14.61 -6.44
CA GLY A 143 -17.13 15.03 -7.60
C GLY A 143 -16.33 15.51 -8.82
N SER A 144 -15.00 15.34 -8.84
CA SER A 144 -14.22 15.39 -10.08
C SER A 144 -14.43 14.12 -10.91
N LYS A 145 -14.13 14.19 -12.22
CA LYS A 145 -14.19 13.02 -13.11
C LYS A 145 -13.18 11.93 -12.72
N GLU A 146 -11.99 12.34 -12.29
CA GLU A 146 -10.91 11.44 -11.87
C GLU A 146 -10.77 11.39 -10.35
N PRO A 147 -10.51 10.21 -9.75
CA PRO A 147 -10.21 10.07 -8.33
C PRO A 147 -8.79 10.54 -7.98
N ALA A 148 -8.54 10.84 -6.69
CA ALA A 148 -7.24 11.34 -6.21
C ALA A 148 -6.12 10.30 -6.34
N TRP A 149 -6.50 9.02 -6.41
CA TRP A 149 -5.63 7.88 -6.71
C TRP A 149 -6.48 6.72 -7.27
N ARG A 150 -5.85 5.75 -7.92
CA ARG A 150 -6.50 4.56 -8.53
C ARG A 150 -5.83 3.28 -8.05
N GLY A 151 -6.60 2.23 -7.83
CA GLY A 151 -6.08 0.90 -7.58
C GLY A 151 -5.40 0.35 -8.83
N GLY A 152 -4.41 -0.50 -8.64
CA GLY A 152 -3.53 -1.02 -9.67
C GLY A 152 -2.37 -0.08 -10.04
N THR A 153 -2.54 1.24 -9.91
CA THR A 153 -1.47 2.21 -10.16
C THR A 153 -0.43 2.19 -9.04
N ARG A 154 0.85 2.29 -9.41
CA ARG A 154 1.94 2.53 -8.46
C ARG A 154 2.06 4.03 -8.21
N TYR A 155 2.13 4.41 -6.94
CA TYR A 155 2.37 5.78 -6.53
C TYR A 155 3.66 5.88 -5.74
N THR A 156 4.47 6.90 -5.98
CA THR A 156 5.61 7.25 -5.12
C THR A 156 5.28 8.50 -4.31
N LEU A 157 5.35 8.37 -2.99
CA LEU A 157 5.21 9.48 -2.06
C LEU A 157 6.59 10.05 -1.78
N HIS A 158 6.75 11.34 -2.04
CA HIS A 158 7.96 12.08 -1.73
C HIS A 158 7.70 12.90 -0.48
N VAL A 159 8.61 12.86 0.50
CA VAL A 159 8.63 13.75 1.67
C VAL A 159 10.02 14.34 1.78
N GLU A 160 10.17 15.65 1.59
CA GLU A 160 11.47 16.29 1.48
C GLU A 160 11.57 17.60 2.27
N TYR A 161 12.78 17.86 2.77
CA TYR A 161 13.17 19.14 3.32
C TYR A 161 13.36 20.16 2.18
N THR A 162 12.64 21.28 2.25
CA THR A 162 12.65 22.31 1.19
C THR A 162 13.25 23.64 1.64
N GLY A 163 13.61 23.77 2.92
CA GLY A 163 14.27 24.96 3.44
C GLY A 163 13.83 25.31 4.86
N LYS A 164 13.98 26.59 5.20
CA LYS A 164 13.68 27.12 6.52
C LYS A 164 12.70 28.28 6.47
N THR A 165 12.07 28.51 7.60
CA THR A 165 11.29 29.71 7.88
C THR A 165 11.50 30.14 9.33
N THR A 166 11.11 31.35 9.67
CA THR A 166 11.11 31.85 11.06
C THR A 166 9.71 32.29 11.42
N ILE A 167 9.14 31.65 12.44
CA ILE A 167 7.85 32.05 13.00
C ILE A 167 8.11 33.14 14.05
N PRO A 168 7.43 34.30 13.99
CA PRO A 168 7.66 35.42 14.89
C PRO A 168 7.49 35.06 16.37
N ALA A 169 8.25 35.75 17.23
CA ALA A 169 8.12 35.62 18.68
C ALA A 169 6.68 35.90 19.14
N GLY A 170 6.19 35.08 20.08
CA GLY A 170 4.83 35.19 20.62
C GLY A 170 3.75 34.43 19.85
N ALA A 171 4.07 33.85 18.69
CA ALA A 171 3.22 32.85 18.04
C ALA A 171 3.51 31.43 18.57
N ALA A 172 2.61 30.48 18.30
CA ALA A 172 2.90 29.07 18.51
C ALA A 172 4.05 28.63 17.58
N ASP A 173 4.90 27.72 18.05
CA ASP A 173 6.08 27.24 17.31
C ASP A 173 7.07 28.35 16.88
N ALA A 174 7.08 29.47 17.63
CA ALA A 174 7.99 30.59 17.40
C ALA A 174 9.46 30.17 17.37
N GLY A 175 10.21 30.77 16.45
CA GLY A 175 11.62 30.49 16.20
C GLY A 175 11.87 29.89 14.82
N GLU A 176 13.04 29.28 14.66
CA GLU A 176 13.45 28.65 13.41
C GLU A 176 12.69 27.33 13.20
N ASN A 177 12.15 27.17 12.01
CA ASN A 177 11.41 25.99 11.59
C ASN A 177 11.94 25.49 10.24
N TYR A 178 11.89 24.18 10.06
CA TYR A 178 12.15 23.50 8.79
C TYR A 178 10.84 23.34 8.01
N LEU A 179 10.91 23.50 6.70
CA LEU A 179 9.79 23.30 5.78
C LEU A 179 9.89 21.93 5.14
N TRP A 180 8.87 21.11 5.35
CA TRP A 180 8.76 19.77 4.77
C TRP A 180 7.65 19.77 3.72
N GLN A 181 7.98 19.40 2.50
CA GLN A 181 7.01 19.25 1.41
C GLN A 181 6.73 17.77 1.19
N ALA A 182 5.46 17.45 0.96
CA ALA A 182 5.08 16.15 0.44
C ALA A 182 4.46 16.26 -0.95
N SER A 183 4.78 15.31 -1.82
CA SER A 183 4.16 15.15 -3.13
C SER A 183 3.90 13.66 -3.44
N ILE A 184 3.07 13.40 -4.44
CA ILE A 184 2.76 12.06 -4.91
C ILE A 184 2.95 12.00 -6.42
N THR A 185 3.69 11.01 -6.90
CA THR A 185 3.88 10.72 -8.32
C THR A 185 3.03 9.52 -8.72
N ASP A 186 2.15 9.70 -9.70
CA ASP A 186 1.48 8.61 -10.42
C ASP A 186 2.48 8.06 -11.45
N GLU A 187 3.04 6.88 -11.19
CA GLU A 187 4.13 6.32 -12.01
C GLU A 187 3.66 5.93 -13.42
N ASP A 188 2.38 5.56 -13.57
CA ASP A 188 1.82 5.18 -14.87
C ASP A 188 1.74 6.41 -15.79
N MET A 189 1.45 7.59 -15.23
CA MET A 189 1.33 8.86 -15.98
C MET A 189 2.60 9.73 -15.92
N GLY A 190 3.54 9.43 -15.03
CA GLY A 190 4.69 10.28 -14.73
C GLY A 190 4.34 11.65 -14.14
N THR A 191 3.15 11.79 -13.55
CA THR A 191 2.66 13.08 -13.05
C THR A 191 2.85 13.21 -11.54
N THR A 192 3.61 14.22 -11.13
CA THR A 192 3.80 14.56 -9.71
C THR A 192 2.83 15.66 -9.28
N THR A 193 2.16 15.44 -8.15
CA THR A 193 1.23 16.37 -7.52
C THR A 193 1.71 16.71 -6.11
N VAL A 194 1.95 18.00 -5.84
CA VAL A 194 2.26 18.46 -4.48
C VAL A 194 1.02 18.29 -3.59
N ILE A 195 1.18 17.66 -2.44
CA ILE A 195 0.15 17.51 -1.42
C ILE A 195 0.10 18.78 -0.57
N GLY A 196 1.26 19.23 -0.11
CA GLY A 196 1.42 20.48 0.64
C GLY A 196 2.79 20.62 1.29
N THR A 197 3.04 21.78 1.88
CA THR A 197 4.23 22.08 2.68
C THR A 197 3.80 22.40 4.11
N ILE A 198 4.45 21.77 5.09
CA ILE A 198 4.17 21.91 6.52
C ILE A 198 5.48 22.25 7.24
N HIS A 199 5.43 23.20 8.18
CA HIS A 199 6.58 23.50 9.01
C HIS A 199 6.75 22.52 10.18
N SER A 200 7.98 22.43 10.68
CA SER A 200 8.34 21.67 11.89
C SER A 200 9.42 22.43 12.64
N PRO A 201 9.35 22.59 13.97
CA PRO A 201 10.40 23.24 14.75
C PRO A 201 11.78 22.68 14.42
N ALA A 202 12.77 23.53 14.13
CA ALA A 202 14.12 23.07 13.74
C ALA A 202 14.77 22.19 14.83
N GLY A 203 14.38 22.40 16.09
CA GLY A 203 14.79 21.56 17.23
C GLY A 203 14.30 20.11 17.16
N ASN A 204 13.36 19.76 16.27
CA ASN A 204 13.00 18.37 16.00
C ASN A 204 14.12 17.63 15.27
N GLY A 205 14.93 18.35 14.50
CA GLY A 205 15.99 17.78 13.67
C GLY A 205 15.52 17.31 12.29
N LEU A 206 16.18 16.27 11.78
CA LEU A 206 15.97 15.69 10.45
C LEU A 206 15.20 14.37 10.56
N LEU A 207 15.02 13.66 9.43
CA LEU A 207 14.38 12.34 9.43
C LEU A 207 15.31 11.27 10.02
N GLN A 208 14.75 10.38 10.84
CA GLN A 208 15.45 9.21 11.37
C GLN A 208 15.78 8.17 10.30
N ALA A 209 16.72 7.29 10.63
CA ALA A 209 17.12 6.13 9.82
C ALA A 209 16.13 4.95 9.91
N VAL A 210 14.84 5.24 10.09
CA VAL A 210 13.76 4.24 10.13
C VAL A 210 12.51 4.79 9.46
N VAL A 211 11.92 3.98 8.60
CA VAL A 211 10.69 4.31 7.87
C VAL A 211 9.71 3.17 8.05
N PRO A 212 8.66 3.32 8.86
CA PRO A 212 7.53 2.40 8.82
C PRO A 212 6.63 2.69 7.62
N GLN A 213 6.09 1.64 7.02
CA GLN A 213 4.92 1.71 6.15
C GLN A 213 3.82 0.84 6.74
N PHE A 214 2.56 1.27 6.67
CA PHE A 214 1.48 0.55 7.33
C PHE A 214 0.18 0.57 6.55
N VAL A 215 -0.66 -0.42 6.88
CA VAL A 215 -2.08 -0.47 6.55
C VAL A 215 -2.88 -0.37 7.84
N GLU A 216 -3.86 0.53 7.85
CA GLU A 216 -4.76 0.74 8.97
C GLU A 216 -6.20 0.86 8.47
N ASN A 217 -7.15 0.30 9.23
CA ASN A 217 -8.56 0.62 9.05
C ASN A 217 -9.01 1.58 10.17
N PHE A 218 -9.38 2.79 9.78
CA PHE A 218 -9.67 3.89 10.71
C PHE A 218 -11.16 4.00 11.05
N THR A 219 -11.94 2.92 10.93
CA THR A 219 -13.34 2.94 11.38
C THR A 219 -13.43 3.14 12.90
N GLN A 220 -14.22 4.13 13.30
CA GLN A 220 -14.43 4.49 14.70
C GLN A 220 -15.86 4.95 14.97
N GLY A 221 -16.29 4.88 16.24
CA GLY A 221 -17.63 5.27 16.67
C GLY A 221 -18.72 4.51 15.91
N SER A 222 -19.66 5.24 15.31
CA SER A 222 -20.80 4.66 14.58
C SER A 222 -20.43 3.96 13.26
N GLN A 223 -19.16 4.01 12.84
CA GLN A 223 -18.67 3.34 11.63
C GLN A 223 -17.95 2.03 11.92
N GLN A 224 -17.78 1.66 13.19
CA GLN A 224 -17.12 0.41 13.59
C GLN A 224 -17.86 -0.82 13.03
N TYR A 225 -17.08 -1.82 12.65
CA TYR A 225 -17.62 -3.11 12.23
C TYR A 225 -18.07 -3.93 13.43
N SER A 226 -19.02 -4.84 13.24
CA SER A 226 -19.46 -5.77 14.31
C SER A 226 -18.51 -6.96 14.51
N SER A 227 -17.50 -7.10 13.64
CA SER A 227 -16.44 -8.11 13.75
C SER A 227 -15.30 -7.80 12.76
N CYS A 228 -14.10 -8.35 13.00
CA CYS A 228 -12.99 -8.23 12.05
C CYS A 228 -13.31 -8.83 10.67
N SER A 229 -14.13 -9.89 10.61
CA SER A 229 -14.55 -10.50 9.33
C SER A 229 -15.34 -9.56 8.41
N GLN A 230 -15.86 -8.44 8.93
CA GLN A 230 -16.55 -7.41 8.14
C GLN A 230 -15.63 -6.30 7.63
N VAL A 231 -14.36 -6.28 8.05
CA VAL A 231 -13.37 -5.37 7.47
C VAL A 231 -13.23 -5.73 5.99
N PRO A 232 -13.50 -4.80 5.06
CA PRO A 232 -13.45 -5.12 3.65
C PRO A 232 -12.04 -5.54 3.24
N PRO A 233 -11.93 -6.50 2.32
CA PRO A 233 -10.65 -7.12 2.06
C PRO A 233 -9.81 -6.20 1.16
N THR A 234 -8.49 -6.22 1.35
CA THR A 234 -7.57 -5.38 0.57
C THR A 234 -6.19 -5.98 0.48
N THR A 235 -5.46 -5.63 -0.58
CA THR A 235 -4.07 -5.99 -0.78
C THR A 235 -3.29 -4.78 -1.28
N ALA A 236 -2.13 -4.54 -0.67
CA ALA A 236 -1.20 -3.49 -1.04
C ALA A 236 0.24 -4.00 -1.08
N VAL A 237 0.99 -3.54 -2.07
CA VAL A 237 2.43 -3.72 -2.21
C VAL A 237 3.12 -2.45 -1.72
N PHE A 238 4.10 -2.64 -0.86
CA PHE A 238 4.97 -1.63 -0.29
C PHE A 238 6.38 -1.90 -0.80
N TYR A 239 6.88 -1.03 -1.66
CA TYR A 239 8.24 -1.16 -2.15
C TYR A 239 9.20 -0.54 -1.15
N ALA A 240 10.40 -1.12 -1.04
CA ALA A 240 11.46 -0.60 -0.18
C ALA A 240 11.69 0.90 -0.46
N PRO A 241 11.52 1.79 0.54
CA PRO A 241 11.71 3.21 0.33
C PRO A 241 13.19 3.55 0.06
N VAL A 242 13.41 4.73 -0.50
CA VAL A 242 14.73 5.34 -0.68
C VAL A 242 14.81 6.57 0.20
N MET A 243 15.87 6.68 1.00
CA MET A 243 16.12 7.87 1.82
C MET A 243 17.20 8.72 1.15
N TYR A 244 17.14 10.04 1.33
CA TYR A 244 18.16 10.96 0.81
C TYR A 244 18.89 11.66 1.93
N ASP A 245 20.22 11.56 1.93
CA ASP A 245 21.05 12.31 2.86
C ASP A 245 21.06 13.82 2.52
N PRO A 246 21.62 14.69 3.38
CA PRO A 246 21.65 16.12 3.10
C PRO A 246 22.47 16.54 1.87
N ALA A 247 23.29 15.67 1.29
CA ALA A 247 23.99 15.90 0.03
C ALA A 247 23.18 15.40 -1.20
N GLY A 248 22.00 14.83 -0.98
CA GLY A 248 21.13 14.29 -2.02
C GLY A 248 21.52 12.89 -2.49
N ASN A 249 22.38 12.18 -1.75
CA ASN A 249 22.70 10.80 -2.11
C ASN A 249 21.56 9.87 -1.70
N ALA A 250 21.11 9.04 -2.66
CA ALA A 250 20.13 8.00 -2.41
C ALA A 250 20.73 6.88 -1.55
N VAL A 251 20.02 6.49 -0.50
CA VAL A 251 20.41 5.45 0.44
C VAL A 251 19.32 4.38 0.48
N GLN A 252 19.72 3.16 0.18
CA GLN A 252 18.87 1.99 0.23
C GLN A 252 18.80 1.44 1.66
N THR A 253 17.65 0.88 2.02
CA THR A 253 17.50 0.16 3.28
C THR A 253 18.48 -1.01 3.37
N ASN A 254 19.07 -1.26 4.54
CA ASN A 254 19.95 -2.42 4.76
C ASN A 254 19.22 -3.59 5.44
N ASN A 255 18.09 -3.33 6.08
CA ASN A 255 17.30 -4.33 6.79
C ASN A 255 15.81 -3.94 6.78
N ALA A 256 14.94 -4.95 6.70
CA ALA A 256 13.51 -4.74 6.75
C ALA A 256 12.83 -5.83 7.59
N SER A 257 11.72 -5.49 8.23
CA SER A 257 10.89 -6.44 8.96
C SER A 257 9.41 -6.13 8.75
N THR A 258 8.56 -7.10 9.08
CA THR A 258 7.12 -6.92 9.03
C THR A 258 6.47 -7.45 10.30
N GLU A 259 5.34 -6.87 10.68
CA GLU A 259 4.48 -7.33 11.75
C GLU A 259 3.00 -7.09 11.42
N THR A 260 2.13 -7.85 12.08
CA THR A 260 0.70 -7.53 12.17
C THR A 260 0.39 -7.03 13.57
N TYR A 261 -0.54 -6.08 13.67
CA TYR A 261 -0.86 -5.41 14.93
C TYR A 261 -2.32 -4.99 14.96
N GLY A 262 -2.79 -4.43 16.09
CA GLY A 262 -4.17 -4.00 16.28
C GLY A 262 -5.17 -5.13 16.59
N ASP A 263 -6.42 -4.76 16.80
CA ASP A 263 -7.47 -5.67 17.26
C ASP A 263 -7.89 -6.69 16.18
N CYS A 264 -7.64 -6.36 14.91
CA CYS A 264 -7.91 -7.22 13.75
C CYS A 264 -6.65 -7.83 13.13
N ALA A 265 -5.54 -7.93 13.87
CA ALA A 265 -4.31 -8.58 13.40
C ALA A 265 -4.51 -10.02 12.90
N SER A 266 -5.55 -10.73 13.38
CA SER A 266 -5.85 -12.12 13.01
C SER A 266 -6.35 -12.32 11.58
N ILE A 267 -6.83 -11.25 10.94
CA ILE A 267 -7.25 -11.24 9.53
C ILE A 267 -6.23 -10.54 8.63
N ALA A 268 -5.13 -10.04 9.21
CA ALA A 268 -4.05 -9.39 8.49
C ALA A 268 -2.91 -10.39 8.25
N SER A 269 -2.25 -10.25 7.12
CA SER A 269 -0.96 -10.86 6.86
C SER A 269 -0.04 -9.83 6.22
N SER A 270 1.25 -9.99 6.46
CA SER A 270 2.25 -9.21 5.77
C SER A 270 3.49 -10.07 5.55
N MET A 271 3.98 -10.05 4.32
CA MET A 271 5.14 -10.82 3.86
C MET A 271 6.20 -9.86 3.37
N MET A 272 7.46 -10.16 3.67
CA MET A 272 8.62 -9.39 3.22
C MET A 272 9.50 -10.27 2.34
N ASN A 273 9.76 -9.83 1.12
CA ASN A 273 10.63 -10.50 0.17
C ASN A 273 12.12 -10.25 0.44
N PRO A 274 13.02 -11.06 -0.14
CA PRO A 274 14.46 -10.82 -0.09
C PRO A 274 14.89 -9.45 -0.65
N ASP A 275 14.16 -8.93 -1.65
CA ASP A 275 14.35 -7.58 -2.21
C ASP A 275 13.76 -6.46 -1.34
N LYS A 276 13.19 -6.82 -0.18
CA LYS A 276 12.52 -5.93 0.79
C LYS A 276 11.24 -5.30 0.25
N THR A 277 10.62 -5.87 -0.77
CA THR A 277 9.24 -5.56 -1.12
C THR A 277 8.31 -6.27 -0.14
N ALA A 278 7.34 -5.56 0.41
CA ALA A 278 6.35 -6.15 1.31
C ALA A 278 4.95 -6.19 0.68
N ILE A 279 4.22 -7.27 0.95
CA ILE A 279 2.81 -7.40 0.55
C ILE A 279 1.98 -7.51 1.82
N ALA A 280 1.09 -6.54 2.03
CA ALA A 280 0.10 -6.58 3.09
C ALA A 280 -1.26 -7.00 2.52
N THR A 281 -1.87 -7.99 3.16
CA THR A 281 -3.16 -8.55 2.76
C THR A 281 -4.10 -8.61 3.95
N ILE A 282 -5.27 -8.00 3.83
CA ILE A 282 -6.29 -7.91 4.88
C ILE A 282 -7.55 -8.64 4.42
N ASN A 283 -8.02 -9.60 5.23
CA ASN A 283 -9.25 -10.36 5.05
C ASN A 283 -9.41 -11.01 3.65
N GLN A 284 -8.30 -11.33 2.97
CA GLN A 284 -8.31 -12.12 1.74
C GLN A 284 -7.83 -13.54 2.07
N PRO A 285 -8.71 -14.54 2.06
CA PRO A 285 -8.28 -15.93 2.14
C PRO A 285 -7.53 -16.33 0.86
N PRO A 286 -6.73 -17.41 0.90
CA PRO A 286 -6.21 -18.03 -0.31
C PRO A 286 -7.33 -18.31 -1.31
N GLY A 287 -7.05 -18.05 -2.59
CA GLY A 287 -8.05 -18.16 -3.65
C GLY A 287 -8.49 -19.61 -3.86
N ALA A 288 -9.77 -19.83 -4.14
CA ALA A 288 -10.25 -21.12 -4.62
C ALA A 288 -9.56 -21.48 -5.94
N PRO A 289 -9.34 -22.78 -6.24
CA PRO A 289 -8.83 -23.21 -7.53
C PRO A 289 -9.64 -22.64 -8.70
N PHE A 290 -8.95 -22.25 -9.76
CA PHE A 290 -9.57 -21.64 -10.94
C PHE A 290 -8.77 -21.91 -12.21
N ILE A 291 -9.42 -21.73 -13.35
CA ILE A 291 -8.80 -21.67 -14.67
C ILE A 291 -8.83 -20.21 -15.14
N ALA A 292 -7.68 -19.66 -15.54
CA ALA A 292 -7.58 -18.28 -16.02
C ALA A 292 -7.91 -18.20 -17.52
N ARG A 293 -9.05 -17.61 -17.89
CA ARG A 293 -9.47 -17.42 -19.28
C ARG A 293 -9.19 -15.99 -19.77
N ASN A 294 -8.43 -15.83 -20.85
CA ASN A 294 -8.20 -14.53 -21.47
C ASN A 294 -9.45 -14.00 -22.17
N ARG A 295 -9.65 -12.68 -22.22
CA ARG A 295 -10.84 -12.08 -22.84
C ARG A 295 -10.84 -12.01 -24.37
N VAL A 296 -9.69 -11.97 -25.03
CA VAL A 296 -9.60 -11.71 -26.48
C VAL A 296 -10.17 -12.87 -27.32
N GLN A 297 -9.56 -14.06 -27.21
CA GLN A 297 -9.96 -15.27 -27.96
C GLN A 297 -10.56 -16.35 -27.05
N HIS A 298 -10.77 -16.06 -25.76
CA HIS A 298 -11.36 -16.99 -24.79
C HIS A 298 -10.59 -18.29 -24.54
N TYR A 299 -9.32 -18.36 -24.91
CA TYR A 299 -8.40 -19.42 -24.50
C TYR A 299 -7.96 -19.25 -23.05
N CYS A 300 -7.54 -20.35 -22.44
CA CYS A 300 -7.11 -20.41 -21.05
C CYS A 300 -5.59 -20.54 -20.93
N ALA A 301 -5.04 -19.97 -19.86
CA ALA A 301 -3.64 -20.13 -19.52
C ALA A 301 -3.33 -21.63 -19.30
N ASP A 302 -2.34 -22.14 -20.03
CA ASP A 302 -2.01 -23.56 -20.09
C ASP A 302 -0.49 -23.70 -20.20
N THR A 303 0.12 -24.62 -19.47
CA THR A 303 1.56 -24.90 -19.58
C THR A 303 1.99 -25.64 -20.86
N LEU A 304 1.05 -25.97 -21.73
CA LEU A 304 1.20 -26.72 -22.98
C LEU A 304 1.94 -28.06 -22.78
N GLY A 305 1.83 -28.65 -21.59
CA GLY A 305 2.58 -29.84 -21.17
C GLY A 305 4.08 -29.65 -20.95
N GLY A 306 4.58 -28.41 -21.04
CA GLY A 306 5.97 -28.02 -20.80
C GLY A 306 6.15 -27.15 -19.57
N ASN A 307 7.16 -26.28 -19.61
CA ASN A 307 7.47 -25.31 -18.54
C ASN A 307 7.15 -23.87 -18.92
N HIS A 308 6.61 -23.61 -20.12
CA HIS A 308 6.22 -22.27 -20.56
C HIS A 308 4.71 -22.12 -20.46
N LEU A 309 4.25 -20.96 -20.00
CA LEU A 309 2.84 -20.64 -20.05
C LEU A 309 2.46 -20.17 -21.45
N GLY A 310 1.39 -20.75 -21.99
CA GLY A 310 0.78 -20.41 -23.25
C GLY A 310 -0.74 -20.41 -23.13
N LEU A 311 -1.41 -20.39 -24.27
CA LEU A 311 -2.87 -20.40 -24.37
C LEU A 311 -3.36 -21.71 -24.99
N ASN A 312 -4.42 -22.28 -24.43
CA ASN A 312 -5.05 -23.47 -25.00
C ASN A 312 -6.57 -23.46 -24.79
N ILE A 313 -7.27 -24.43 -25.39
CA ILE A 313 -8.70 -24.64 -25.15
C ILE A 313 -8.91 -24.84 -23.65
N CYS A 314 -9.83 -24.06 -23.09
CA CYS A 314 -10.18 -24.15 -21.68
C CYS A 314 -10.67 -25.56 -21.33
N ALA A 315 -10.05 -26.16 -20.32
CA ALA A 315 -10.55 -27.38 -19.74
C ALA A 315 -11.95 -27.16 -19.13
N GLY A 316 -12.78 -28.19 -19.18
CA GLY A 316 -14.11 -28.23 -18.56
C GLY A 316 -14.43 -29.63 -18.05
N SER A 317 -15.69 -29.88 -17.67
CA SER A 317 -16.11 -31.12 -16.99
C SER A 317 -15.72 -32.42 -17.69
N ASP A 318 -15.66 -32.41 -19.02
CA ASP A 318 -15.38 -33.59 -19.84
C ASP A 318 -13.89 -33.71 -20.23
N SER A 319 -13.05 -32.79 -19.75
CA SER A 319 -11.62 -32.77 -20.03
C SER A 319 -10.87 -33.83 -19.24
N SER A 320 -9.79 -34.37 -19.83
CA SER A 320 -8.89 -35.26 -19.10
C SER A 320 -8.28 -34.56 -17.88
N SER A 321 -7.98 -35.32 -16.83
CA SER A 321 -7.28 -34.80 -15.63
C SER A 321 -5.97 -34.10 -15.97
N TRP A 322 -5.27 -34.56 -17.00
CA TRP A 322 -4.04 -33.92 -17.49
C TRP A 322 -4.29 -32.52 -18.07
N ALA A 323 -5.36 -32.35 -18.85
CA ALA A 323 -5.74 -31.04 -19.40
C ALA A 323 -6.14 -30.06 -18.30
N VAL A 324 -6.87 -30.53 -17.28
CA VAL A 324 -7.21 -29.72 -16.10
C VAL A 324 -5.94 -29.34 -15.33
N GLY A 325 -5.04 -30.29 -15.07
CA GLY A 325 -3.83 -30.05 -14.27
C GLY A 325 -2.83 -29.07 -14.89
N ASN A 326 -2.88 -28.85 -16.22
CA ASN A 326 -2.04 -27.85 -16.89
C ASN A 326 -2.61 -26.43 -16.82
N GLN A 327 -3.86 -26.25 -16.38
CA GLN A 327 -4.60 -24.98 -16.37
C GLN A 327 -5.13 -24.60 -14.98
N LEU A 328 -5.18 -25.54 -14.04
CA LEU A 328 -5.74 -25.35 -12.71
C LEU A 328 -4.77 -24.59 -11.80
N LEU A 329 -5.10 -23.33 -11.54
CA LEU A 329 -4.34 -22.38 -10.75
C LEU A 329 -4.97 -22.16 -9.38
N ALA A 330 -4.16 -21.86 -8.36
CA ALA A 330 -4.63 -21.26 -7.11
C ALA A 330 -3.57 -20.33 -6.51
N ASN A 331 -4.03 -19.28 -5.83
CA ASN A 331 -3.17 -18.47 -4.99
C ASN A 331 -2.95 -19.17 -3.65
N ASP A 332 -1.69 -19.31 -3.23
CA ASP A 332 -1.40 -19.69 -1.84
C ASP A 332 -1.24 -18.50 -0.90
N VAL A 333 -0.88 -18.81 0.34
CA VAL A 333 -0.64 -17.84 1.43
C VAL A 333 0.53 -16.89 1.18
N GLY A 334 1.42 -17.21 0.22
CA GLY A 334 2.51 -16.33 -0.22
C GLY A 334 2.18 -15.54 -1.48
N ASN A 335 0.89 -15.48 -1.86
CA ASN A 335 0.44 -14.84 -3.09
C ASN A 335 1.08 -15.43 -4.36
N ARG A 336 1.47 -16.72 -4.33
CA ARG A 336 2.03 -17.39 -5.51
C ARG A 336 0.92 -18.07 -6.29
N LEU A 337 0.99 -18.01 -7.61
CA LEU A 337 0.09 -18.75 -8.50
C LEU A 337 0.62 -20.18 -8.69
N ASN A 338 0.01 -21.13 -7.99
CA ASN A 338 0.34 -22.55 -8.07
C ASN A 338 -0.45 -23.25 -9.16
N LEU A 339 0.23 -24.04 -9.98
CA LEU A 339 -0.39 -25.10 -10.78
C LEU A 339 -0.59 -26.33 -9.87
N ILE A 340 -1.80 -26.46 -9.34
CA ILE A 340 -2.10 -27.31 -8.17
C ILE A 340 -1.69 -28.75 -8.41
N ASP A 341 -2.07 -29.33 -9.54
CA ASP A 341 -1.84 -30.75 -9.85
C ASP A 341 -0.39 -31.04 -10.25
N ARG A 342 0.43 -29.99 -10.48
CA ARG A 342 1.85 -30.11 -10.85
C ARG A 342 2.80 -29.74 -9.71
N ASN A 343 2.30 -29.15 -8.62
CA ASN A 343 3.09 -28.68 -7.48
C ASN A 343 4.24 -27.74 -7.90
N VAL A 344 3.95 -26.82 -8.82
CA VAL A 344 4.88 -25.80 -9.34
C VAL A 344 4.21 -24.44 -9.33
N CYS A 345 5.01 -23.38 -9.29
CA CYS A 345 4.57 -21.99 -9.26
C CYS A 345 4.80 -21.33 -10.63
N LEU A 346 3.95 -20.38 -10.99
CA LEU A 346 4.21 -19.49 -12.11
C LEU A 346 5.29 -18.47 -11.72
N GLN A 347 6.26 -18.28 -12.59
CA GLN A 347 7.41 -17.41 -12.40
C GLN A 347 7.57 -16.46 -13.58
N ALA A 348 7.66 -15.17 -13.28
CA ALA A 348 8.19 -14.18 -14.20
C ALA A 348 9.68 -14.44 -14.42
N ASN A 349 10.08 -14.81 -15.64
CA ASN A 349 11.49 -14.84 -15.98
C ASN A 349 11.92 -13.45 -16.46
N GLY A 350 13.15 -13.03 -16.16
CA GLY A 350 13.66 -11.72 -16.56
C GLY A 350 13.77 -11.48 -18.08
N SER A 351 13.28 -12.40 -18.91
CA SER A 351 13.14 -12.28 -20.38
C SER A 351 11.69 -12.10 -20.84
N SER A 352 10.82 -11.61 -19.96
CA SER A 352 9.39 -11.39 -20.18
C SER A 352 8.55 -12.65 -20.40
N ALA A 353 9.10 -13.86 -20.28
CA ALA A 353 8.32 -15.09 -20.38
C ALA A 353 7.85 -15.57 -19.01
N VAL A 354 6.71 -16.26 -18.99
CA VAL A 354 6.14 -16.85 -17.77
C VAL A 354 6.39 -18.35 -17.78
N LEU A 355 7.06 -18.84 -16.74
CA LEU A 355 7.48 -20.23 -16.62
C LEU A 355 6.79 -20.94 -15.45
N ALA A 356 6.64 -22.25 -15.54
CA ALA A 356 6.36 -23.11 -14.41
C ALA A 356 7.68 -23.56 -13.77
N ALA A 357 7.86 -23.27 -12.48
CA ALA A 357 9.10 -23.53 -11.75
C ALA A 357 8.82 -24.04 -10.32
N SER A 358 9.84 -24.55 -9.64
CA SER A 358 9.72 -24.91 -8.23
C SER A 358 9.34 -23.70 -7.39
N CYS A 359 8.41 -23.88 -6.47
CA CYS A 359 7.89 -22.80 -5.64
C CYS A 359 8.94 -22.28 -4.64
N THR A 360 9.26 -21.00 -4.73
CA THR A 360 10.17 -20.25 -3.85
C THR A 360 9.44 -19.06 -3.23
N ALA A 361 10.02 -18.44 -2.21
CA ALA A 361 9.52 -17.18 -1.62
C ALA A 361 10.33 -16.02 -2.23
N ASP A 362 9.93 -15.62 -3.44
CA ASP A 362 10.60 -14.61 -4.24
C ASP A 362 9.58 -13.81 -5.05
N SER A 363 9.83 -12.51 -5.22
CA SER A 363 8.89 -11.58 -5.86
C SER A 363 8.60 -11.91 -7.32
N SER A 364 9.46 -12.68 -8.01
CA SER A 364 9.20 -13.18 -9.36
C SER A 364 8.09 -14.24 -9.43
N GLN A 365 7.71 -14.87 -8.32
CA GLN A 365 6.63 -15.85 -8.25
C GLN A 365 5.38 -15.34 -7.56
N GLU A 366 5.35 -14.07 -7.16
CA GLU A 366 4.20 -13.46 -6.50
C GLU A 366 3.32 -12.75 -7.52
N TRP A 367 2.04 -13.10 -7.49
CA TRP A 367 1.05 -12.67 -8.45
C TRP A 367 -0.19 -12.13 -7.73
N LEU A 368 -0.51 -10.88 -8.00
CA LEU A 368 -1.63 -10.19 -7.39
C LEU A 368 -2.70 -9.93 -8.44
N TYR A 369 -3.90 -10.46 -8.21
CA TYR A 369 -5.05 -10.14 -9.04
C TYR A 369 -5.53 -8.71 -8.74
N MET A 370 -5.79 -7.95 -9.81
CA MET A 370 -6.32 -6.59 -9.74
C MET A 370 -7.77 -6.60 -10.21
N PRO A 371 -8.78 -6.67 -9.31
CA PRO A 371 -10.17 -6.84 -9.70
C PRO A 371 -10.72 -5.73 -10.59
N GLY A 372 -10.19 -4.50 -10.48
CA GLY A 372 -10.62 -3.36 -11.27
C GLY A 372 -10.24 -3.45 -12.76
N SER A 373 -9.12 -4.11 -13.07
CA SER A 373 -8.63 -4.31 -14.44
C SER A 373 -8.68 -5.77 -14.89
N GLU A 374 -9.10 -6.70 -14.03
CA GLU A 374 -9.05 -8.14 -14.26
C GLU A 374 -7.65 -8.67 -14.67
N ALA A 375 -6.60 -7.97 -14.29
CA ALA A 375 -5.23 -8.32 -14.63
C ALA A 375 -4.51 -9.03 -13.48
N TRP A 376 -3.48 -9.79 -13.83
CA TRP A 376 -2.56 -10.41 -12.86
C TRP A 376 -1.23 -9.69 -12.91
N LEU A 377 -0.92 -8.96 -11.84
CA LEU A 377 0.36 -8.27 -11.65
C LEU A 377 1.39 -9.24 -11.07
N ASN A 378 2.57 -9.31 -11.67
CA ASN A 378 3.74 -9.90 -11.03
C ASN A 378 4.50 -8.83 -10.22
N VAL A 379 4.75 -9.12 -8.94
CA VAL A 379 5.32 -8.13 -8.01
C VAL A 379 6.77 -7.79 -8.35
N GLY A 380 7.60 -8.79 -8.64
CA GLY A 380 9.03 -8.59 -8.87
C GLY A 380 9.38 -7.90 -10.19
N SER A 381 8.58 -8.11 -11.24
CA SER A 381 8.78 -7.43 -12.53
C SER A 381 8.01 -6.13 -12.69
N ASP A 382 7.04 -5.85 -11.80
CA ASP A 382 6.09 -4.73 -11.92
C ASP A 382 5.25 -4.76 -13.22
N GLN A 383 5.12 -5.94 -13.83
CA GLN A 383 4.47 -6.18 -15.12
C GLN A 383 3.27 -7.12 -15.00
N CYS A 384 2.35 -7.03 -15.96
CA CYS A 384 1.13 -7.80 -16.00
C CYS A 384 1.23 -9.01 -16.91
N LEU A 385 0.50 -10.07 -16.54
CA LEU A 385 0.31 -11.26 -17.36
C LEU A 385 -0.42 -10.89 -18.65
N ASN A 386 0.19 -11.18 -19.80
CA ASN A 386 -0.30 -10.75 -21.10
C ASN A 386 -0.39 -11.93 -22.09
N ALA A 387 -1.53 -12.06 -22.77
CA ALA A 387 -1.68 -12.95 -23.91
C ALA A 387 -0.91 -12.38 -25.11
N ALA A 388 0.21 -13.00 -25.50
CA ALA A 388 1.01 -12.49 -26.61
C ALA A 388 0.43 -12.88 -27.98
N GLY A 389 0.97 -12.26 -29.04
CA GLY A 389 0.52 -12.51 -30.41
C GLY A 389 -0.90 -12.02 -30.66
N ASP A 390 -1.71 -12.83 -31.34
CA ASP A 390 -3.14 -12.61 -31.58
C ASP A 390 -4.03 -13.22 -30.48
N ALA A 391 -3.44 -13.60 -29.34
CA ALA A 391 -4.05 -14.41 -28.30
C ALA A 391 -4.64 -15.75 -28.79
N GLY A 392 -4.16 -16.26 -29.93
CA GLY A 392 -4.59 -17.53 -30.50
C GLY A 392 -4.19 -18.77 -29.69
N GLN A 393 -4.69 -19.92 -30.11
CA GLN A 393 -4.29 -21.20 -29.51
C GLN A 393 -2.79 -21.46 -29.68
N ASN A 394 -2.14 -21.93 -28.63
CA ASN A 394 -0.70 -22.15 -28.51
C ASN A 394 0.15 -20.87 -28.54
N SER A 395 -0.45 -19.69 -28.56
CA SER A 395 0.27 -18.44 -28.39
C SER A 395 0.86 -18.36 -26.98
N THR A 396 2.02 -17.72 -26.86
CA THR A 396 2.74 -17.58 -25.60
C THR A 396 2.02 -16.62 -24.66
N VAL A 397 2.13 -16.85 -23.35
CA VAL A 397 1.79 -15.88 -22.32
C VAL A 397 3.09 -15.26 -21.79
N ASN A 398 3.16 -13.94 -21.84
CA ASN A 398 4.34 -13.16 -21.48
C ASN A 398 4.00 -12.10 -20.42
N LEU A 399 5.00 -11.31 -20.06
CA LEU A 399 4.88 -10.11 -19.24
C LEU A 399 4.90 -8.89 -20.15
N ALA A 400 4.06 -7.93 -19.84
CA ALA A 400 4.04 -6.61 -20.48
C ALA A 400 3.73 -5.55 -19.43
N ASP A 401 4.04 -4.28 -19.73
CA ASP A 401 3.67 -3.16 -18.87
C ASP A 401 2.15 -3.19 -18.66
N CYS A 402 1.72 -3.00 -17.40
CA CYS A 402 0.33 -3.10 -17.05
C CYS A 402 -0.50 -2.02 -17.74
N ASP A 403 -1.52 -2.44 -18.48
CA ASP A 403 -2.48 -1.57 -19.14
C ASP A 403 -3.90 -2.11 -18.99
N SER A 404 -4.88 -1.41 -19.57
CA SER A 404 -6.28 -1.83 -19.55
C SER A 404 -6.67 -2.69 -20.77
N SER A 405 -5.70 -3.27 -21.48
CA SER A 405 -5.92 -4.05 -22.69
C SER A 405 -6.65 -5.36 -22.40
N ASP A 406 -7.52 -5.79 -23.31
CA ASP A 406 -8.20 -7.08 -23.21
C ASP A 406 -7.22 -8.26 -23.23
N TYR A 407 -6.00 -8.07 -23.76
CA TYR A 407 -4.92 -9.07 -23.72
C TYR A 407 -4.40 -9.34 -22.30
N GLN A 408 -4.60 -8.41 -21.36
CA GLN A 408 -4.21 -8.55 -19.95
C GLN A 408 -5.40 -8.88 -19.03
N GLN A 409 -6.61 -9.00 -19.57
CA GLN A 409 -7.81 -9.31 -18.79
C GLN A 409 -8.04 -10.83 -18.72
N TRP A 410 -7.99 -11.38 -17.51
CA TRP A 410 -8.09 -12.80 -17.21
C TRP A 410 -9.27 -13.08 -16.29
N ILE A 411 -10.29 -13.75 -16.82
CA ILE A 411 -11.50 -14.13 -16.09
C ILE A 411 -11.24 -15.45 -15.36
N PRO A 412 -11.26 -15.49 -14.02
CA PRO A 412 -11.20 -16.76 -13.29
C PRO A 412 -12.48 -17.57 -13.53
N ARG A 413 -12.34 -18.83 -13.94
CA ARG A 413 -13.44 -19.78 -14.07
C ARG A 413 -13.25 -20.94 -13.11
N GLN A 414 -14.35 -21.44 -12.57
CA GLN A 414 -14.31 -22.73 -11.88
C GLN A 414 -14.14 -23.84 -12.93
N PRO A 415 -13.32 -24.87 -12.65
CA PRO A 415 -13.06 -25.98 -13.56
C PRO A 415 -14.31 -26.79 -13.92
#